data_AF-A0A7S7MPA7-F1
#
_entry.id   AF-A0A7S7MPA7-F1
#
_cell.length_a   1.000
_cell.length_b   1.000
_cell.length_c   1.000
_cell.angle_alpha   90.00
_cell.angle_beta   90.00
_cell.angle_gamma   90.00
#
_symmetry.space_group_name_H-M   'P 1'
#
loop_
_entity.id
_entity.type
_entity.pdbx_description
1 polymer ?
#
loop_
_entity_poly.entity_id
_entity_poly.type
_entity_poly.pdbx_seq_one_letter_code
_entity_poly.pdbx_strand_id
1 'polypeptide(L)'
;MEPEMEMAVAELLLDDARGYWRDLSAEAYDEFWTEYQKDIQPDVKHLLRVYRRLLCAALLLNHQADKVAPLHGLDGGNKFMDLIAKSDKEIGLKLHACRHFANDAKHEMKRIQEARTRPRDPEYDQEGRYEIFEIHMLALDGELYDMCRIAGEVWQFWIGYFDGSAAVNHRQALSQLKLGDNTSSPGSC
;
A
#
# COMPACT_ATOMS: atom_id res chain seq x y z
N MET A 1 24.12 13.57 -40.14
CA MET A 1 22.90 14.11 -39.53
C MET A 1 22.51 13.09 -38.47
N GLU A 2 22.97 13.30 -37.24
CA GLU A 2 22.58 12.43 -36.13
C GLU A 2 21.11 12.75 -35.78
N PRO A 3 20.29 11.72 -35.48
CA PRO A 3 18.91 11.97 -35.08
C PRO A 3 18.92 12.72 -33.74
N GLU A 4 18.28 13.89 -33.70
CA GLU A 4 17.96 14.56 -32.44
C GLU A 4 17.15 13.59 -31.59
N MET A 5 17.73 13.18 -30.47
CA MET A 5 17.05 12.31 -29.52
C MET A 5 15.94 13.13 -28.87
N GLU A 6 14.70 12.93 -29.31
CA GLU A 6 13.53 13.53 -28.69
C GLU A 6 13.54 13.19 -27.19
N MET A 7 13.64 14.23 -26.36
CA MET A 7 13.60 14.10 -24.92
C MET A 7 12.19 13.65 -24.54
N ALA A 8 12.03 12.40 -24.12
CA ALA A 8 10.77 11.92 -23.58
C ALA A 8 10.44 12.71 -22.29
N VAL A 9 9.36 13.49 -22.32
CA VAL A 9 8.81 14.18 -21.14
C VAL A 9 7.72 13.29 -20.54
N ALA A 10 7.86 12.92 -19.28
CA ALA A 10 6.83 12.20 -18.53
C ALA A 10 6.07 13.18 -17.61
N GLU A 11 4.73 13.20 -17.71
CA GLU A 11 3.87 13.92 -16.77
C GLU A 11 3.56 13.03 -15.56
N LEU A 12 4.06 13.42 -14.39
CA LEU A 12 3.77 12.75 -13.11
C LEU A 12 2.56 13.40 -12.45
N LEU A 13 1.53 12.61 -12.14
CA LEU A 13 0.29 13.10 -11.52
C LEU A 13 0.20 12.69 -10.05
N LEU A 14 1.16 13.16 -9.24
CA LEU A 14 1.33 12.69 -7.85
C LEU A 14 0.29 13.24 -6.86
N ASP A 15 -0.44 14.29 -7.24
CA ASP A 15 -1.53 14.83 -6.44
C ASP A 15 -2.86 14.10 -6.66
N ASP A 16 -3.00 13.42 -7.80
CA ASP A 16 -4.14 12.56 -8.08
C ASP A 16 -3.96 11.18 -7.46
N ALA A 17 -5.05 10.61 -6.92
CA ALA A 17 -4.99 9.30 -6.28
C ALA A 17 -4.62 8.18 -7.25
N ARG A 18 -5.07 8.22 -8.51
CA ARG A 18 -4.72 7.21 -9.52
C ARG A 18 -3.32 7.41 -10.06
N GLY A 19 -2.91 8.66 -10.28
CA GLY A 19 -1.55 8.98 -10.68
C GLY A 19 -0.52 8.55 -9.64
N TYR A 20 -0.75 8.87 -8.35
CA TYR A 20 0.08 8.41 -7.24
C TYR A 20 0.14 6.87 -7.14
N TRP A 21 -0.99 6.20 -7.37
CA TRP A 21 -1.04 4.74 -7.41
C TRP A 21 -0.17 4.16 -8.51
N ARG A 22 -0.41 4.59 -9.76
CA ARG A 22 0.27 4.10 -10.96
C ARG A 22 1.77 4.39 -10.92
N ASP A 23 2.15 5.60 -10.55
CA ASP A 23 3.53 6.07 -10.75
C ASP A 23 4.44 5.80 -9.55
N LEU A 24 3.88 5.49 -8.37
CA LEU A 24 4.67 5.29 -7.15
C LEU A 24 4.29 4.02 -6.39
N SER A 25 3.05 3.92 -5.92
CA SER A 25 2.67 2.83 -5.00
C SER A 25 2.76 1.45 -5.65
N ALA A 26 2.30 1.35 -6.90
CA ALA A 26 2.35 0.12 -7.68
C ALA A 26 3.76 -0.32 -8.01
N GLU A 27 4.56 0.58 -8.58
CA GLU A 27 5.94 0.30 -8.92
C GLU A 27 6.77 -0.13 -7.68
N ALA A 28 6.59 0.55 -6.55
CA ALA A 28 7.30 0.19 -5.33
C ALA A 28 6.86 -1.17 -4.75
N TYR A 29 5.57 -1.51 -4.85
CA TYR A 29 5.11 -2.85 -4.48
C TYR A 29 5.69 -3.90 -5.41
N ASP A 30 5.66 -3.70 -6.73
CA ASP A 30 6.18 -4.65 -7.71
C ASP A 30 7.69 -4.88 -7.53
N GLU A 31 8.45 -3.83 -7.26
CA GLU A 31 9.88 -3.94 -6.90
C GLU A 31 10.10 -4.79 -5.64
N PHE A 32 9.28 -4.57 -4.61
CA PHE A 32 9.31 -5.35 -3.38
C PHE A 32 8.95 -6.81 -3.65
N TRP A 33 7.77 -7.06 -4.21
CA TRP A 33 7.21 -8.39 -4.38
C TRP A 33 8.10 -9.26 -5.27
N THR A 34 8.64 -8.66 -6.34
CA THR A 34 9.59 -9.34 -7.22
C THR A 34 10.86 -9.73 -6.47
N GLU A 35 11.44 -8.87 -5.63
CA GLU A 35 12.65 -9.23 -4.87
C GLU A 35 12.36 -10.22 -3.74
N TYR A 36 11.20 -10.08 -3.11
CA TYR A 36 10.71 -10.93 -2.04
C TYR A 36 10.55 -12.37 -2.52
N GLN A 37 9.90 -12.55 -3.68
CA GLN A 37 9.55 -13.87 -4.21
C GLN A 37 10.73 -14.59 -4.90
N LYS A 38 11.86 -13.92 -5.18
CA LYS A 38 13.03 -14.53 -5.84
C LYS A 38 13.46 -15.83 -5.16
N ASP A 39 13.53 -16.91 -5.95
CA ASP A 39 14.01 -18.21 -5.48
C ASP A 39 15.55 -18.24 -5.46
N ILE A 40 16.13 -17.59 -4.45
CA ILE A 40 17.57 -17.57 -4.21
C ILE A 40 17.88 -17.92 -2.75
N GLN A 41 19.06 -18.50 -2.52
CA GLN A 41 19.50 -18.83 -1.16
C GLN A 41 19.56 -17.55 -0.30
N PRO A 42 18.86 -17.51 0.86
CA PRO A 42 18.85 -16.34 1.71
C PRO A 42 20.25 -16.01 2.21
N ASP A 43 20.67 -14.77 1.98
CA ASP A 43 21.84 -14.18 2.58
C ASP A 43 21.49 -12.81 3.17
N VAL A 44 22.34 -12.30 4.05
CA VAL A 44 22.10 -11.01 4.73
C VAL A 44 21.90 -9.87 3.73
N LYS A 45 22.56 -9.88 2.57
CA LYS A 45 22.43 -8.81 1.57
C LYS A 45 21.07 -8.85 0.88
N HIS A 46 20.58 -10.04 0.55
CA HIS A 46 19.26 -10.25 -0.01
C HIS A 46 18.17 -9.89 1.01
N LEU A 47 18.26 -10.38 2.24
CA LEU A 47 17.29 -10.05 3.30
C LEU A 47 17.20 -8.53 3.55
N LEU A 48 18.33 -7.83 3.63
CA LEU A 48 18.35 -6.37 3.76
C LEU A 48 17.81 -5.64 2.53
N ARG A 49 17.95 -6.23 1.33
CA ARG A 49 17.36 -5.65 0.11
C ARG A 49 15.84 -5.82 0.13
N VAL A 50 15.33 -6.99 0.47
CA VAL A 50 13.89 -7.24 0.65
C VAL A 50 13.34 -6.26 1.69
N TYR A 51 13.98 -6.13 2.85
CA TYR A 51 13.54 -5.21 3.91
C TYR A 51 13.41 -3.76 3.43
N ARG A 52 14.43 -3.24 2.73
CA ARG A 52 14.40 -1.86 2.20
C ARG A 52 13.28 -1.65 1.19
N ARG A 53 13.04 -2.62 0.31
CA ARG A 53 11.96 -2.54 -0.67
C ARG A 53 10.58 -2.67 0.00
N LEU A 54 10.43 -3.58 0.96
CA LEU A 54 9.22 -3.70 1.77
C LEU A 54 8.90 -2.37 2.46
N LEU A 55 9.89 -1.74 3.09
CA LEU A 55 9.70 -0.46 3.75
C LEU A 55 9.25 0.63 2.77
N CYS A 56 9.88 0.70 1.59
CA CYS A 56 9.48 1.62 0.54
C CYS A 56 8.03 1.39 0.09
N ALA A 57 7.67 0.14 -0.20
CA ALA A 57 6.31 -0.25 -0.58
C ALA A 57 5.30 0.13 0.52
N ALA A 58 5.58 -0.23 1.77
CA ALA A 58 4.69 0.09 2.89
C ALA A 58 4.50 1.60 3.09
N LEU A 59 5.55 2.41 2.92
CA LEU A 59 5.47 3.87 2.99
C LEU A 59 4.52 4.45 1.95
N LEU A 60 4.64 4.01 0.71
CA LEU A 60 3.86 4.51 -0.43
C LEU A 60 2.43 3.97 -0.41
N LEU A 61 2.24 2.67 -0.16
CA LEU A 61 0.92 2.04 0.02
C LEU A 61 0.14 2.65 1.18
N ASN A 62 0.80 3.00 2.28
CA ASN A 62 0.15 3.74 3.36
C ASN A 62 -0.25 5.15 2.90
N HIS A 63 0.64 5.88 2.21
CA HIS A 63 0.35 7.25 1.82
C HIS A 63 -0.78 7.35 0.77
N GLN A 64 -1.02 6.29 0.00
CA GLN A 64 -2.19 6.15 -0.85
C GLN A 64 -3.51 6.40 -0.07
N ALA A 65 -3.59 5.99 1.19
CA ALA A 65 -4.74 6.27 2.07
C ALA A 65 -4.97 7.77 2.28
N ASP A 66 -3.89 8.54 2.45
CA ASP A 66 -3.98 9.99 2.60
C ASP A 66 -4.42 10.66 1.28
N LYS A 67 -4.01 10.11 0.12
CA LYS A 67 -4.42 10.60 -1.20
C LYS A 67 -5.90 10.34 -1.51
N VAL A 68 -6.45 9.21 -1.05
CA VAL A 68 -7.86 8.88 -1.29
C VAL A 68 -8.83 9.45 -0.27
N ALA A 69 -8.39 9.75 0.96
CA ALA A 69 -9.28 10.23 2.03
C ALA A 69 -10.16 11.42 1.60
N PRO A 70 -9.61 12.46 0.92
CA PRO A 70 -10.42 13.60 0.46
C PRO A 70 -11.52 13.22 -0.53
N LEU A 71 -11.33 12.16 -1.33
CA LEU A 71 -12.34 11.69 -2.28
C LEU A 71 -13.56 11.09 -1.58
N HIS A 72 -13.42 10.71 -0.31
CA HIS A 72 -14.50 10.22 0.56
C HIS A 72 -14.96 11.30 1.56
N GLY A 73 -14.55 12.56 1.38
CA GLY A 73 -14.88 13.65 2.30
C GLY A 73 -14.20 13.53 3.66
N LEU A 74 -13.04 12.86 3.73
CA LEU A 74 -12.27 12.64 4.95
C LEU A 74 -11.00 13.49 4.95
N ASP A 75 -10.53 13.88 6.14
CA ASP A 75 -9.38 14.78 6.33
C ASP A 75 -8.03 14.05 6.51
N GLY A 76 -8.00 12.71 6.39
CA GLY A 76 -6.75 11.97 6.47
C GLY A 76 -6.91 10.46 6.35
N GLY A 77 -5.79 9.78 6.04
CA GLY A 77 -5.78 8.35 5.77
C GLY A 77 -6.21 7.49 6.96
N ASN A 78 -5.96 7.91 8.21
CA ASN A 78 -6.46 7.19 9.39
C ASN A 78 -7.99 7.03 9.36
N LYS A 79 -8.72 8.11 9.07
CA LYS A 79 -10.19 8.07 9.00
C LYS A 79 -10.67 7.24 7.81
N PHE A 80 -9.91 7.23 6.72
CA PHE A 80 -10.19 6.36 5.59
C PHE A 80 -10.05 4.89 6.01
N MET A 81 -8.96 4.51 6.67
CA MET A 81 -8.78 3.15 7.19
C MET A 81 -9.87 2.74 8.19
N ASP A 82 -10.33 3.67 9.04
CA ASP A 82 -11.46 3.43 9.95
C ASP A 82 -12.79 3.25 9.20
N LEU A 83 -12.99 3.95 8.08
CA LEU A 83 -14.14 3.73 7.19
C LEU A 83 -14.10 2.32 6.59
N ILE A 84 -12.91 1.89 6.13
CA ILE A 84 -12.72 0.52 5.64
C ILE A 84 -13.05 -0.50 6.73
N ALA A 85 -12.53 -0.31 7.94
CA ALA A 85 -12.73 -1.21 9.08
C ALA A 85 -14.20 -1.41 9.47
N LYS A 86 -15.10 -0.46 9.13
CA LYS A 86 -16.55 -0.61 9.34
C LYS A 86 -17.19 -1.59 8.35
N SER A 87 -16.63 -1.72 7.15
CA SER A 87 -17.14 -2.59 6.09
C SER A 87 -16.43 -3.94 6.07
N ASP A 88 -15.12 -3.91 6.29
CA ASP A 88 -14.25 -5.06 6.36
C ASP A 88 -13.20 -4.78 7.45
N LYS A 89 -13.43 -5.35 8.63
CA LYS A 89 -12.59 -5.13 9.81
C LYS A 89 -11.17 -5.63 9.57
N GLU A 90 -11.03 -6.77 8.92
CA GLU A 90 -9.74 -7.44 8.75
C GLU A 90 -8.83 -6.60 7.86
N ILE A 91 -9.32 -6.15 6.71
CA ILE A 91 -8.50 -5.33 5.81
C ILE A 91 -8.21 -3.94 6.40
N GLY A 92 -9.15 -3.39 7.19
CA GLY A 92 -8.92 -2.15 7.94
C GLY A 92 -7.76 -2.26 8.93
N LEU A 93 -7.68 -3.38 9.68
CA LEU A 93 -6.56 -3.65 10.59
C LEU A 93 -5.24 -3.81 9.83
N LYS A 94 -5.24 -4.49 8.69
CA LYS A 94 -4.05 -4.68 7.84
C LYS A 94 -3.51 -3.36 7.29
N LEU A 95 -4.40 -2.45 6.86
CA LEU A 95 -4.03 -1.09 6.46
C LEU A 95 -3.40 -0.29 7.61
N HIS A 96 -3.99 -0.39 8.81
CA HIS A 96 -3.43 0.22 10.02
C HIS A 96 -2.06 -0.38 10.37
N ALA A 97 -1.89 -1.70 10.29
CA ALA A 97 -0.60 -2.36 10.51
C ALA A 97 0.46 -1.86 9.53
N CYS A 98 0.13 -1.74 8.24
CA CYS A 98 1.03 -1.17 7.23
C CYS A 98 1.40 0.30 7.56
N ARG A 99 0.44 1.10 8.03
CA ARG A 99 0.69 2.49 8.48
C ARG A 99 1.61 2.54 9.69
N HIS A 100 1.39 1.66 10.67
CA HIS A 100 2.22 1.58 11.86
C HIS A 100 3.66 1.22 11.52
N PHE A 101 3.87 0.20 10.68
CA PHE A 101 5.20 -0.19 10.21
C PHE A 101 5.91 0.97 9.50
N ALA A 102 5.22 1.65 8.59
CA ALA A 102 5.75 2.81 7.87
C ALA A 102 6.10 3.98 8.80
N ASN A 103 5.30 4.25 9.84
CA ASN A 103 5.54 5.34 10.78
C ASN A 103 6.65 5.04 11.79
N ASP A 104 6.74 3.80 12.28
CA ASP A 104 7.81 3.38 13.19
C ASP A 104 9.18 3.55 12.52
N ALA A 105 9.27 3.27 11.22
CA ALA A 105 10.49 3.49 10.44
C ALA A 105 10.83 4.98 10.21
N LYS A 106 9.85 5.89 10.23
CA LYS A 106 10.09 7.36 10.12
C LYS A 106 10.53 8.00 11.42
N HIS A 107 10.16 7.41 12.55
CA HIS A 107 10.32 8.02 13.86
C HIS A 107 11.33 7.24 14.72
N GLU A 108 10.84 6.27 15.48
CA GLU A 108 11.66 5.45 16.35
C GLU A 108 11.05 4.05 16.39
N MET A 109 11.85 3.06 16.00
CA MET A 109 11.42 1.67 15.86
C MET A 109 11.38 1.00 17.24
N LYS A 110 10.36 1.34 18.04
CA LYS A 110 10.23 0.91 19.44
C LYS A 110 9.67 -0.51 19.59
N ARG A 111 9.06 -1.05 18.54
CA ARG A 111 8.34 -2.32 18.58
C ARG A 111 9.19 -3.42 17.97
N ILE A 112 9.09 -4.60 18.60
CA ILE A 112 9.83 -5.80 18.27
C ILE A 112 9.63 -6.12 16.78
N GLN A 113 10.75 -6.20 16.06
CA GLN A 113 10.82 -6.83 14.76
C GLN A 113 11.57 -8.14 14.91
N GLU A 114 10.84 -9.25 14.95
CA GLU A 114 11.47 -10.54 14.73
C GLU A 114 11.59 -10.74 13.22
N ALA A 115 12.83 -10.73 12.75
CA ALA A 115 13.16 -10.98 11.36
C ALA A 115 13.81 -12.35 11.25
N ARG A 116 13.23 -13.23 10.43
CA ARG A 116 13.75 -14.58 10.19
C ARG A 116 13.43 -15.03 8.77
N THR A 117 13.88 -16.22 8.42
CA THR A 117 13.42 -16.90 7.21
C THR A 117 12.35 -17.93 7.58
N ARG A 118 11.46 -18.22 6.64
CA ARG A 118 10.41 -19.23 6.76
C ARG A 118 10.30 -20.07 5.48
N PRO A 119 9.78 -21.29 5.56
CA PRO A 119 9.34 -22.02 4.37
C PRO A 119 8.31 -21.22 3.58
N ARG A 120 8.28 -21.44 2.26
CA ARG A 120 7.26 -20.87 1.38
C ARG A 120 5.89 -21.44 1.70
N ASP A 121 4.89 -20.58 1.64
CA ASP A 121 3.49 -20.91 1.84
C ASP A 121 2.77 -20.86 0.49
N PRO A 122 2.31 -22.00 -0.06
CA PRO A 122 1.69 -22.05 -1.39
C PRO A 122 0.41 -21.20 -1.54
N GLU A 123 -0.20 -20.77 -0.43
CA GLU A 123 -1.37 -19.88 -0.48
C GLU A 123 -0.98 -18.43 -0.83
N TYR A 124 0.27 -18.04 -0.60
CA TYR A 124 0.73 -16.64 -0.72
C TYR A 124 1.99 -16.47 -1.57
N ASP A 125 2.88 -17.47 -1.59
CA ASP A 125 4.20 -17.40 -2.19
C ASP A 125 4.27 -18.16 -3.52
N GLN A 126 5.15 -17.67 -4.40
CA GLN A 126 5.49 -18.39 -5.63
C GLN A 126 6.25 -19.68 -5.30
N GLU A 127 6.08 -20.71 -6.13
CA GLU A 127 6.85 -21.95 -5.99
C GLU A 127 8.36 -21.68 -6.03
N GLY A 128 9.10 -22.31 -5.12
CA GLY A 128 10.55 -22.14 -5.00
C GLY A 128 11.15 -23.12 -4.00
N ARG A 129 12.47 -23.27 -4.07
CA ARG A 129 13.25 -24.20 -3.22
C ARG A 129 13.73 -23.56 -1.94
N TYR A 130 13.96 -22.25 -1.96
CA TYR A 130 14.58 -21.53 -0.85
C TYR A 130 13.53 -20.89 0.06
N GLU A 131 13.88 -20.78 1.34
CA GLU A 131 13.09 -20.05 2.33
C GLU A 131 12.97 -18.57 1.96
N ILE A 132 11.90 -17.94 2.44
CA ILE A 132 11.58 -16.54 2.18
C ILE A 132 11.66 -15.73 3.47
N PHE A 133 11.86 -14.43 3.34
CA PHE A 133 11.93 -13.53 4.49
C PHE A 133 10.58 -13.43 5.21
N GLU A 134 10.62 -13.26 6.52
CA GLU A 134 9.46 -13.04 7.37
C GLU A 134 9.83 -11.98 8.40
N ILE A 135 9.02 -10.92 8.46
CA ILE A 135 9.20 -9.86 9.46
C ILE A 135 7.91 -9.69 10.22
N HIS A 136 7.97 -10.00 11.50
CA HIS A 136 6.85 -9.80 12.39
C HIS A 136 6.89 -8.44 13.05
N MET A 137 5.75 -7.75 13.07
CA MET A 137 5.55 -6.53 13.84
C MET A 137 4.35 -6.67 14.77
N LEU A 138 4.54 -6.29 16.03
CA LEU A 138 3.43 -6.15 16.98
C LEU A 138 2.64 -4.86 16.68
N ALA A 139 1.39 -5.01 16.25
CA ALA A 139 0.52 -3.88 15.97
C ALA A 139 -0.21 -3.37 17.23
N LEU A 140 -0.97 -2.29 17.08
CA LEU A 140 -1.69 -1.64 18.19
C LEU A 140 -2.83 -2.47 18.77
N ASP A 141 -3.37 -3.40 18.00
CA ASP A 141 -4.38 -4.36 18.44
C ASP A 141 -3.81 -5.48 19.32
N GLY A 142 -2.47 -5.55 19.46
CA GLY A 142 -1.77 -6.60 20.20
C GLY A 142 -1.46 -7.85 19.36
N GLU A 143 -1.81 -7.85 18.08
CA GLU A 143 -1.55 -8.96 17.17
C GLU A 143 -0.17 -8.84 16.51
N LEU A 144 0.38 -9.98 16.14
CA LEU A 144 1.66 -10.09 15.46
C LEU A 144 1.43 -10.34 13.97
N TYR A 145 1.87 -9.41 13.13
CA TYR A 145 1.65 -9.47 11.69
C TYR A 145 2.94 -9.73 10.93
N ASP A 146 2.93 -10.67 9.97
CA ASP A 146 3.98 -10.81 8.95
C ASP A 146 3.84 -9.68 7.93
N MET A 147 4.70 -8.66 8.05
CA MET A 147 4.64 -7.46 7.23
C MET A 147 4.87 -7.73 5.74
N CYS A 148 5.56 -8.80 5.38
CA CYS A 148 5.71 -9.20 3.98
C CYS A 148 4.36 -9.62 3.37
N ARG A 149 3.55 -10.38 4.12
CA ARG A 149 2.19 -10.76 3.71
C ARG A 149 1.23 -9.56 3.74
N ILE A 150 1.30 -8.75 4.79
CA ILE A 150 0.45 -7.55 4.92
C ILE A 150 0.62 -6.60 3.74
N ALA A 151 1.86 -6.38 3.28
CA ALA A 151 2.08 -5.57 2.08
C ALA A 151 1.33 -6.13 0.86
N GLY A 152 1.30 -7.46 0.69
CA GLY A 152 0.53 -8.13 -0.36
C GLY A 152 -0.98 -7.97 -0.20
N GLU A 153 -1.51 -8.09 1.01
CA GLU A 153 -2.95 -7.95 1.24
C GLU A 153 -3.43 -6.50 1.09
N VAL A 154 -2.64 -5.54 1.56
CA VAL A 154 -2.89 -4.10 1.34
C VAL A 154 -2.81 -3.75 -0.14
N TRP A 155 -1.87 -4.34 -0.87
CA TRP A 155 -1.79 -4.22 -2.33
C TRP A 155 -3.06 -4.73 -3.02
N GLN A 156 -3.55 -5.92 -2.65
CA GLN A 156 -4.79 -6.47 -3.21
C GLN A 156 -6.00 -5.59 -2.90
N PHE A 157 -6.08 -5.02 -1.70
CA PHE A 157 -7.12 -4.04 -1.38
C PHE A 157 -7.09 -2.85 -2.32
N TRP A 158 -5.91 -2.29 -2.60
CA TRP A 158 -5.81 -1.13 -3.47
C TRP A 158 -6.17 -1.44 -4.93
N ILE A 159 -5.80 -2.61 -5.44
CA ILE A 159 -6.32 -3.10 -6.72
C ILE A 159 -7.85 -3.10 -6.68
N GLY A 160 -8.44 -3.71 -5.66
CA GLY A 160 -9.88 -3.79 -5.50
C GLY A 160 -10.57 -2.43 -5.35
N TYR A 161 -9.89 -1.47 -4.72
CA TYR A 161 -10.36 -0.10 -4.57
C TYR A 161 -10.48 0.59 -5.93
N PHE A 162 -9.47 0.44 -6.81
CA PHE A 162 -9.46 1.11 -8.11
C PHE A 162 -10.30 0.40 -9.17
N ASP A 163 -10.34 -0.94 -9.15
CA ASP A 163 -11.16 -1.72 -10.10
C ASP A 163 -12.66 -1.71 -9.74
N GLY A 164 -13.00 -1.41 -8.47
CA GLY A 164 -14.37 -1.31 -7.97
C GLY A 164 -14.91 -2.58 -7.31
N SER A 165 -14.07 -3.59 -7.05
CA SER A 165 -14.45 -4.83 -6.37
C SER A 165 -14.41 -4.74 -4.85
N ALA A 166 -13.67 -3.79 -4.27
CA ALA A 166 -13.65 -3.55 -2.83
C ALA A 166 -14.98 -2.95 -2.33
N ALA A 167 -15.34 -3.25 -1.08
CA ALA A 167 -16.58 -2.77 -0.45
C ALA A 167 -16.67 -1.23 -0.40
N VAL A 168 -15.54 -0.59 -0.07
CA VAL A 168 -15.31 0.86 -0.22
C VAL A 168 -14.36 1.03 -1.39
N ASN A 169 -14.79 1.73 -2.43
CA ASN A 169 -14.03 1.82 -3.68
C ASN A 169 -14.08 3.20 -4.34
N HIS A 170 -13.24 3.36 -5.36
CA HIS A 170 -13.07 4.60 -6.08
C HIS A 170 -14.32 5.02 -6.88
N ARG A 171 -15.11 4.07 -7.39
CA ARG A 171 -16.34 4.38 -8.14
C ARG A 171 -17.38 5.02 -7.24
N GLN A 172 -17.54 4.50 -6.02
CA GLN A 172 -18.41 5.09 -5.00
C GLN A 172 -17.94 6.51 -4.64
N ALA A 173 -16.64 6.71 -4.41
CA ALA A 173 -16.06 8.03 -4.11
C ALA A 173 -16.41 9.06 -5.20
N LEU A 174 -16.18 8.72 -6.48
CA LEU A 174 -16.50 9.59 -7.60
C LEU A 174 -18.00 9.90 -7.71
N SER A 175 -18.86 8.93 -7.39
CA SER A 175 -20.32 9.15 -7.41
C SER A 175 -20.77 10.14 -6.32
N GLN A 176 -20.15 10.09 -5.14
CA GLN A 176 -20.46 10.98 -4.02
C GLN A 176 -20.00 12.42 -4.30
N LEU A 177 -18.83 12.60 -4.93
CA LEU A 177 -18.34 13.93 -5.34
C LEU A 177 -19.27 14.59 -6.36
N LYS A 178 -19.72 13.84 -7.38
CA LYS A 178 -20.67 14.35 -8.39
C LYS A 178 -22.03 14.74 -7.80
N LEU A 179 -22.47 14.08 -6.73
CA LEU A 179 -23.68 14.45 -6.01
C LEU A 179 -23.47 15.69 -5.16
N GLY A 180 -22.30 15.83 -4.51
CA GLY A 180 -21.90 17.02 -3.76
C GLY A 180 -21.91 18.29 -4.61
N ASP A 181 -21.28 18.24 -5.79
CA ASP A 181 -21.21 19.38 -6.73
C ASP A 181 -22.59 19.80 -7.26
N ASN A 182 -23.56 18.88 -7.34
CA ASN A 182 -24.92 19.17 -7.78
C ASN A 182 -25.83 19.71 -6.66
N THR A 183 -25.36 19.72 -5.40
CA THR A 183 -26.15 20.22 -4.25
C THR A 183 -25.71 21.60 -3.76
N SER A 184 -24.58 22.12 -4.24
CA SER A 184 -24.11 23.50 -4.02
C SER A 184 -24.77 24.49 -4.99
N SER A 185 -26.08 24.68 -4.85
CA SER A 185 -26.77 25.92 -5.25
C SER A 185 -28.06 26.13 -4.45
N PRO A 186 -27.98 26.81 -3.29
CA PRO A 186 -29.07 27.62 -2.78
C PRO A 186 -28.90 29.06 -3.29
N GLY A 187 -29.97 29.58 -3.89
CA GLY A 187 -29.99 30.81 -4.68
C GLY A 187 -29.48 32.06 -3.99
N SER A 188 -28.80 32.89 -4.78
CA SER A 188 -28.80 34.34 -4.61
C SER A 188 -30.14 34.88 -5.12
N CYS A 189 -31.01 35.24 -4.18
CA CYS A 189 -32.07 36.23 -4.38
C CYS A 189 -31.89 37.32 -3.33
#